data_AF-A0A357ZHB7-F1
#
_entry.id   AF-A0A357ZHB7-F1
#
_cell.length_a   1.000
_cell.length_b   1.000
_cell.length_c   1.000
_cell.angle_alpha   90.00
_cell.angle_beta   90.00
_cell.angle_gamma   90.00
#
_symmetry.space_group_name_H-M   'P 1'
#
loop_
_entity.id
_entity.type
_entity.pdbx_description
1 polymer ?
#
loop_
_entity_poly.entity_id
_entity_poly.type
_entity_poly.pdbx_seq_one_letter_code
_entity_poly.pdbx_strand_id
1 'polypeptide(L)' 'MAVLGAVETAAKASADASFSYHLLPKLPVQIDYYTADDEFPCEVKFLYDRRALDFLPFETLAVAGSCLVGEIAHIAHSL' A
#
# COMPACT_ATOMS: atom_id res chain seq x y z
N MET A 1 2.49 18.44 6.88
CA MET A 1 1.67 17.22 6.78
C MET A 1 2.62 16.04 6.78
N ALA A 2 2.43 15.08 7.69
CA ALA A 2 3.33 13.93 7.84
C ALA A 2 3.18 13.01 6.62
N VAL A 3 4.00 13.24 5.61
CA VAL A 3 4.22 12.25 4.56
C VAL A 3 5.00 11.13 5.26
N LEU A 4 4.40 9.95 5.40
CA LEU A 4 5.00 8.75 5.99
C LEU A 4 6.26 8.25 5.24
N GLY A 5 6.90 9.08 4.40
CA GLY A 5 7.94 8.71 3.47
C GLY A 5 7.41 8.10 2.17
N ALA A 6 6.09 7.96 2.01
CA ALA A 6 5.48 7.54 0.76
C ALA A 6 5.62 8.64 -0.31
N VAL A 7 5.99 8.23 -1.52
CA VAL A 7 6.14 9.12 -2.67
C VAL A 7 4.97 8.89 -3.60
N GLU A 8 4.27 9.97 -3.96
CA GLU A 8 3.23 9.91 -4.98
C GLU A 8 3.86 9.47 -6.31
N THR A 9 3.26 8.46 -6.92
CA THR A 9 3.65 7.96 -8.23
C THR A 9 2.66 8.45 -9.26
N ALA A 10 3.09 8.58 -10.52
CA ALA A 10 2.18 8.92 -11.60
C ALA A 10 0.97 7.98 -11.55
N ALA A 11 -0.22 8.55 -11.42
CA ALA A 11 -1.46 7.80 -11.31
C ALA A 11 -1.52 6.76 -12.43
N LYS A 12 -1.66 5.50 -12.05
CA LYS A 12 -1.88 4.43 -13.01
C LYS A 12 -3.25 4.68 -13.64
N ALA A 13 -3.42 4.39 -14.93
CA ALA A 13 -4.69 4.65 -15.62
C ALA A 13 -5.94 4.03 -14.96
N SER A 14 -5.75 3.07 -14.05
CA SER A 14 -6.81 2.42 -13.28
C SER A 14 -7.01 2.92 -11.86
N ALA A 15 -6.07 3.64 -11.24
CA ALA A 15 -6.17 4.06 -9.83
C ALA A 15 -6.30 5.59 -9.72
N ASP A 16 -7.12 6.07 -8.79
CA ASP A 16 -7.33 7.52 -8.58
C ASP A 16 -6.12 8.17 -7.92
N ALA A 17 -5.44 7.43 -7.04
CA ALA A 17 -4.16 7.82 -6.48
C ALA A 17 -3.25 6.61 -6.31
N SER A 18 -1.96 6.79 -6.58
CA SER A 18 -0.95 5.74 -6.45
C SER A 18 0.25 6.25 -5.68
N PHE A 19 0.68 5.50 -4.68
CA PHE A 19 1.83 5.83 -3.84
C PHE A 19 2.82 4.68 -3.82
N SER A 20 4.11 5.01 -3.71
CA SER A 20 5.18 4.05 -3.45
C SER A 20 5.74 4.27 -2.06
N TYR A 21 5.79 3.20 -1.27
CA TYR A 21 6.28 3.23 0.11
C TYR A 21 7.28 2.10 0.33
N HIS A 22 8.42 2.41 0.95
CA HIS A 22 9.41 1.39 1.31
C HIS A 22 9.11 0.85 2.71
N LEU A 23 8.44 -0.29 2.78
CA LEU A 23 8.13 -0.95 4.05
C LEU A 23 9.40 -1.48 4.74
N LEU A 24 10.36 -1.95 3.93
CA LEU A 24 11.72 -2.29 4.33
C LEU A 24 12.69 -1.73 3.28
N PRO A 25 14.00 -1.62 3.56
CA PRO A 25 14.97 -1.04 2.62
C PRO A 25 14.99 -1.66 1.21
N LYS A 26 14.56 -2.91 1.05
CA LYS A 26 14.49 -3.63 -0.23
C LYS A 26 13.07 -4.12 -0.57
N LEU A 27 12.05 -3.65 0.15
CA LEU A 27 10.67 -4.06 -0.05
C LEU A 27 9.79 -2.83 -0.32
N PRO A 28 9.80 -2.32 -1.57
CA PRO A 28 8.83 -1.32 -1.98
C PRO A 28 7.44 -1.94 -2.06
N VAL A 29 6.45 -1.18 -1.63
CA VAL A 29 5.03 -1.49 -1.67
C VAL A 29 4.34 -0.38 -2.43
N GLN A 30 3.63 -0.76 -3.49
CA GLN A 30 2.74 0.17 -4.19
C GLN A 30 1.37 0.14 -3.51
N ILE A 31 0.83 1.32 -3.24
CA ILE A 31 -0.47 1.53 -2.61
C ILE A 31 -1.34 2.25 -3.64
N ASP A 32 -2.34 1.55 -4.17
CA ASP A 32 -3.29 2.10 -5.13
C ASP A 32 -4.64 2.32 -4.43
N TYR A 33 -5.14 3.56 -4.50
CA TYR A 33 -6.43 3.96 -3.95
C TYR A 33 -7.45 4.12 -5.08
N TYR A 34 -8.63 3.54 -4.85
CA TYR A 34 -9.79 3.61 -5.72
C TYR A 34 -10.94 4.22 -4.93
N THR A 35 -11.47 5.32 -5.44
CA THR A 35 -12.67 5.97 -4.90
C THR A 35 -13.87 5.08 -5.17
N ALA A 36 -14.86 5.11 -4.29
CA ALA A 36 -16.13 4.44 -4.55
C ALA A 36 -16.83 5.07 -5.77
N ASP A 37 -17.46 4.25 -6.58
CA ASP A 37 -18.36 4.68 -7.65
C ASP A 37 -19.75 4.05 -7.46
N ASP A 38 -20.63 4.19 -8.46
CA ASP A 38 -22.00 3.68 -8.40
C ASP A 38 -22.06 2.13 -8.39
N GLU A 39 -20.99 1.44 -8.79
CA GLU A 39 -20.93 -0.01 -8.99
C GLU A 39 -20.03 -0.72 -7.96
N PHE A 40 -18.98 -0.05 -7.47
CA PHE A 40 -17.94 -0.63 -6.63
C PHE A 40 -17.66 0.22 -5.38
N PRO A 41 -17.42 -0.43 -4.22
CA PRO A 41 -17.00 0.27 -3.02
C PRO A 41 -15.58 0.80 -3.15
N CYS A 42 -15.22 1.74 -2.26
CA CYS A 42 -13.84 2.21 -2.12
C CYS A 42 -12.90 1.04 -1.80
N GLU A 43 -11.75 1.01 -2.47
CA GLU A 43 -10.76 -0.05 -2.34
C GLU A 43 -9.35 0.54 -2.22
N VAL A 44 -8.53 -0.09 -1.39
CA VAL A 44 -7.08 0.19 -1.34
C VAL A 44 -6.33 -1.11 -1.58
N LYS A 45 -5.47 -1.12 -2.59
CA LYS A 45 -4.65 -2.27 -2.95
C LYS A 45 -3.20 -2.05 -2.51
N PHE A 46 -2.66 -3.02 -1.79
CA PHE A 46 -1.23 -3.09 -1.43
C PHE A 46 -0.56 -4.13 -2.31
N LEU A 47 0.40 -3.69 -3.13
CA LEU A 47 1.04 -4.50 -4.15
C LEU A 47 2.53 -4.61 -3.87
N TYR A 48 3.02 -5.85 -3.82
CA TYR A 48 4.45 -6.16 -3.74
C TYR A 48 5.05 -6.40 -5.12
N ASP A 49 6.34 -6.14 -5.27
CA ASP A 49 7.10 -6.68 -6.40
C ASP A 49 7.06 -8.21 -6.33
N ARG A 50 6.81 -8.88 -7.46
CA ARG A 50 6.83 -10.33 -7.57
C ARG A 50 8.15 -10.94 -7.08
N ARG A 51 9.27 -10.23 -7.25
CA ARG A 51 10.61 -10.61 -6.79
C ARG A 51 10.76 -10.59 -5.27
N ALA A 52 9.81 -10.04 -4.53
CA ALA A 52 9.80 -10.11 -3.07
C ALA A 52 9.86 -11.55 -2.56
N LEU A 53 9.25 -12.48 -3.30
CA LEU A 53 9.27 -13.92 -3.00
C LEU A 53 10.66 -14.57 -3.15
N ASP A 54 11.60 -13.90 -3.84
CA ASP A 54 12.97 -14.40 -4.00
C ASP A 54 13.77 -14.28 -2.69
N PHE A 55 13.33 -13.43 -1.75
CA PHE A 55 14.05 -13.18 -0.50
C PHE A 55 13.17 -13.16 0.75
N LEU A 56 11.83 -13.19 0.63
CA LEU A 56 10.90 -13.32 1.74
C LEU A 56 9.81 -14.36 1.43
N PRO A 57 9.53 -15.30 2.36
CA PRO A 57 8.37 -16.19 2.23
C PRO A 57 7.06 -15.42 2.16
N PHE A 58 6.06 -16.00 1.50
CA PHE A 58 4.74 -15.39 1.33
C PHE A 58 4.09 -15.00 2.66
N GLU A 59 4.20 -15.86 3.67
CA GLU A 59 3.65 -15.63 5.01
C GLU A 59 4.27 -14.38 5.64
N THR A 60 5.56 -14.14 5.40
CA THR A 60 6.24 -12.95 5.91
C THR A 60 5.74 -11.68 5.22
N LEU A 61 5.51 -11.73 3.90
CA LEU A 61 4.92 -10.61 3.16
C LEU A 61 3.48 -10.32 3.61
N ALA A 62 2.69 -11.35 3.90
CA ALA A 62 1.33 -11.22 4.40
C ALA A 62 1.29 -10.55 5.78
N VAL A 63 2.18 -10.97 6.69
CA VAL A 63 2.31 -10.37 8.03
C VAL A 63 2.81 -8.92 7.93
N ALA A 64 3.84 -8.66 7.14
CA ALA A 64 4.38 -7.31 6.95
C ALA A 64 3.31 -6.34 6.40
N GLY A 65 2.50 -6.81 5.44
CA GLY A 65 1.38 -6.04 4.90
C GLY A 65 0.30 -5.77 5.95
N SER A 66 -0.02 -6.78 6.77
CA SER A 66 -1.00 -6.65 7.84
C SER A 66 -0.56 -5.65 8.91
N CYS A 67 0.74 -5.62 9.26
CA CYS A 67 1.31 -4.60 10.14
C CYS A 67 1.16 -3.20 9.55
N LEU A 68 1.50 -3.02 8.27
CA LEU A 68 1.35 -1.72 7.59
C LEU A 68 -0.11 -1.24 7.59
N VAL A 69 -1.04 -2.12 7.21
CA VAL A 69 -2.48 -1.82 7.19
C VAL A 69 -2.98 -1.47 8.60
N GLY A 70 -2.55 -2.23 9.61
CA GLY A 70 -2.92 -2.00 11.00
C GLY A 70 -2.49 -0.62 11.49
N GLU A 71 -1.25 -0.21 11.20
CA GLU A 71 -0.74 1.12 11.58
C GLU A 71 -1.44 2.25 10.81
N ILE A 72 -1.70 2.08 9.52
CA ILE A 72 -2.45 3.07 8.74
C ILE A 72 -3.86 3.24 9.31
N ALA A 73 -4.56 2.14 9.61
CA ALA A 73 -5.91 2.18 10.17
C ALA A 73 -5.90 2.82 11.57
N HIS A 74 -4.93 2.47 12.41
CA HIS A 74 -4.76 3.06 13.73
C HIS A 74 -4.56 4.58 13.66
N ILE A 75 -3.69 5.05 12.76
CA ILE A 75 -3.48 6.49 12.54
C ILE A 75 -4.74 7.15 12.00
N ALA A 76 -5.41 6.55 11.01
CA ALA A 76 -6.63 7.10 10.41
C ALA A 76 -7.77 7.28 11.43
N HIS A 77 -7.87 6.39 12.42
CA HIS A 77 -8.85 6.52 13.51
C HIS A 77 -8.47 7.60 14.54
N SER A 78 -7.21 8.02 14.58
CA SER A 78 -6.69 9.03 15.52
C SER A 78 -6.69 10.46 14.97
N LEU A 79 -7.02 10.64 13.69
CA LEU A 79 -7.15 11.92 12.98
C LEU A 79 -8.59 12.45 13.03
#